data_AF-X6CCD2-F1
#
_entry.id   AF-X6CCD2-F1
#
_cell.length_a   1.000
_cell.length_b   1.000
_cell.length_c   1.000
_cell.angle_alpha   90.00
_cell.angle_beta   90.00
_cell.angle_gamma   90.00
#
_symmetry.space_group_name_H-M   'P 1'
#
loop_
_entity.id
_entity.type
_entity.pdbx_description
1 polymer ?
#
loop_
_entity_poly.entity_id
_entity_poly.type
_entity_poly.pdbx_seq_one_letter_code
_entity_poly.pdbx_strand_id
1 'polypeptide(L)'
;MTVLVEAPRVNANEDNLQLIEIKVVQGESVEQGALLFVLETTKAAVEVNASEAGVIGRLDVKIGDFVAVGSTLCEIVDENASASAAASPADSAVKEVAITAKARKAASELGIDLADVTPSNGRIGEAEVRAAASCRSEAIVAGSHGAQSAVPSASTRRAVIIGGGGHAACLIDALDGSGYEILGCTDQALPVGHHVCAGISVIGTQESLERLLGEGTRYAFIGIGGAQSSEARRAMFERAAAMGFILPPVIHPSAIVSKDTRIGDGCHILAGASIGPRCTIGNNVIVNQGSIVCHDSVVQDNAHLTPGAILAGGVSVGAMSVVGMGATVLLGVQIGAGCLIHNGAHISANVADNTIVDAQGRRHLR
;
A
#
# COMPACT_ATOMS: atom_id res chain seq x y z
N MET A 1 -13.98 29.81 -34.01
CA MET A 1 -14.80 29.35 -32.89
C MET A 1 -14.17 28.08 -32.34
N THR A 2 -14.32 27.78 -31.04
CA THR A 2 -13.86 26.51 -30.45
C THR A 2 -15.08 25.73 -30.00
N VAL A 3 -15.22 24.50 -30.48
CA VAL A 3 -16.33 23.61 -30.15
C VAL A 3 -15.78 22.45 -29.31
N LEU A 4 -16.45 22.18 -28.18
CA LEU A 4 -16.07 21.08 -27.29
C LEU A 4 -16.80 19.81 -27.72
N VAL A 5 -16.06 18.72 -27.84
CA VAL A 5 -16.61 17.38 -28.07
C VAL A 5 -16.68 16.68 -26.72
N GLU A 6 -17.89 16.40 -26.25
CA GLU A 6 -18.13 15.80 -24.93
C GLU A 6 -18.55 14.32 -25.04
N ALA A 7 -18.26 13.56 -23.99
CA ALA A 7 -18.68 12.17 -23.87
C ALA A 7 -20.23 12.07 -23.80
N PRO A 8 -20.88 11.33 -24.71
CA PRO A 8 -22.33 11.32 -24.82
C PRO A 8 -22.98 10.52 -23.70
N ARG A 9 -24.23 10.87 -23.36
CA ARG A 9 -25.06 10.06 -22.48
C ARG A 9 -25.76 8.96 -23.28
N VAL A 10 -25.39 7.71 -23.02
CA VAL A 10 -25.89 6.54 -23.77
C VAL A 10 -27.08 5.88 -23.06
N ASN A 11 -27.10 5.85 -21.73
CA ASN A 11 -28.23 5.35 -20.97
C ASN A 11 -28.39 6.07 -19.61
N ALA A 12 -29.50 5.82 -18.93
CA ALA A 12 -29.83 6.47 -17.67
C ALA A 12 -29.07 5.91 -16.45
N ASN A 13 -28.45 4.73 -16.58
CA ASN A 13 -27.92 3.94 -15.47
C ASN A 13 -26.38 3.80 -15.46
N GLU A 14 -25.69 4.44 -16.41
CA GLU A 14 -24.23 4.39 -16.55
C GLU A 14 -23.68 5.80 -16.74
N ASP A 15 -22.88 6.22 -15.79
CA ASP A 15 -22.29 7.57 -15.75
C ASP A 15 -20.85 7.61 -16.29
N ASN A 16 -20.26 6.45 -16.63
CA ASN A 16 -18.91 6.32 -17.15
C ASN A 16 -18.86 5.42 -18.40
N LEU A 17 -18.06 5.81 -19.38
CA LEU A 17 -17.79 5.06 -20.61
C LEU A 17 -16.29 4.78 -20.72
N GLN A 18 -15.91 3.64 -21.28
CA GLN A 18 -14.50 3.34 -21.53
C GLN A 18 -14.12 3.76 -22.96
N LEU A 19 -13.04 4.51 -23.13
CA LEU A 19 -12.54 4.90 -24.44
C LEU A 19 -11.78 3.73 -25.09
N ILE A 20 -12.34 3.10 -26.12
CA ILE A 20 -11.74 1.91 -26.74
C ILE A 20 -10.92 2.24 -27.99
N GLU A 21 -11.27 3.32 -28.70
CA GLU A 21 -10.54 3.73 -29.89
C GLU A 21 -10.56 5.25 -30.09
N ILE A 22 -9.43 5.80 -30.50
CA ILE A 22 -9.26 7.20 -30.90
C ILE A 22 -8.86 7.19 -32.38
N LYS A 23 -9.66 7.86 -33.23
CA LYS A 23 -9.46 7.89 -34.69
C LYS A 23 -8.76 9.14 -35.20
N VAL A 24 -8.43 10.06 -34.31
CA VAL A 24 -7.87 11.37 -34.66
C VAL A 24 -6.64 11.71 -33.83
N VAL A 25 -5.77 12.56 -34.39
CA VAL A 25 -4.62 13.12 -33.68
C VAL A 25 -4.74 14.63 -33.49
N GLN A 26 -4.11 15.14 -32.44
CA GLN A 26 -4.03 16.58 -32.20
C GLN A 26 -3.36 17.29 -33.38
N GLY A 27 -4.02 18.33 -33.91
CA GLY A 27 -3.61 19.09 -35.09
C GLY A 27 -4.17 18.57 -36.42
N GLU A 28 -4.94 17.48 -36.43
CA GLU A 28 -5.59 16.94 -37.63
C GLU A 28 -6.84 17.75 -38.03
N SER A 29 -7.05 17.97 -39.33
CA SER A 29 -8.29 18.61 -39.84
C SER A 29 -9.34 17.53 -40.10
N VAL A 30 -10.56 17.75 -39.58
CA VAL A 30 -11.69 16.84 -39.66
C VAL A 30 -12.90 17.51 -40.31
N GLU A 31 -13.66 16.75 -41.10
CA GLU A 31 -14.93 17.20 -41.66
C GLU A 31 -16.07 16.99 -40.64
N GLN A 32 -17.15 17.78 -40.77
CA GLN A 32 -18.35 17.58 -39.96
C GLN A 32 -18.90 16.16 -40.14
N GLY A 33 -19.17 15.46 -39.04
CA GLY A 33 -19.65 14.09 -39.04
C GLY A 33 -18.55 13.03 -39.11
N ALA A 34 -17.27 13.41 -39.15
CA ALA A 34 -16.16 12.46 -39.09
C ALA A 34 -16.12 11.72 -37.74
N LEU A 35 -15.84 10.42 -37.75
CA LEU A 35 -15.72 9.60 -36.55
C LEU A 35 -14.44 9.96 -35.78
N LEU A 36 -14.59 10.36 -34.51
CA LEU A 36 -13.48 10.80 -33.65
C LEU A 36 -13.11 9.74 -32.61
N PHE A 37 -14.12 9.16 -31.95
CA PHE A 37 -13.94 8.22 -30.85
C PHE A 37 -14.92 7.08 -30.91
N VAL A 38 -14.50 5.92 -30.41
CA VAL A 38 -15.40 4.82 -30.08
C VAL A 38 -15.30 4.56 -28.59
N LEU A 39 -16.44 4.61 -27.91
CA LEU A 39 -16.57 4.37 -26.48
C LEU A 39 -17.38 3.11 -26.23
N GLU A 40 -17.00 2.34 -25.23
CA GLU A 40 -17.71 1.13 -24.80
C GLU A 40 -18.49 1.40 -23.52
N THR A 41 -19.72 0.93 -23.52
CA THR A 41 -20.59 0.81 -22.34
C THR A 41 -20.82 -0.66 -22.02
N THR A 42 -21.43 -0.99 -20.88
CA THR A 42 -21.65 -2.40 -20.53
C THR A 42 -22.61 -3.13 -21.49
N LYS A 43 -23.31 -2.38 -22.36
CA LYS A 43 -24.35 -2.90 -23.25
C LYS A 43 -24.10 -2.64 -24.73
N ALA A 44 -23.32 -1.63 -25.10
CA ALA A 44 -23.09 -1.23 -26.49
C ALA A 44 -21.81 -0.40 -26.67
N ALA A 45 -21.21 -0.47 -27.86
CA ALA A 45 -20.25 0.52 -28.33
C ALA A 45 -20.98 1.74 -28.91
N VAL A 46 -20.45 2.93 -28.67
CA VAL A 46 -20.99 4.22 -29.09
C VAL A 46 -19.92 5.02 -29.80
N GLU A 47 -20.29 5.51 -30.97
CA GLU A 47 -19.45 6.33 -31.85
C GLU A 47 -19.68 7.81 -31.57
N VAL A 48 -18.60 8.57 -31.40
CA VAL A 48 -18.64 10.03 -31.26
C VAL A 48 -18.08 10.65 -32.52
N ASN A 49 -18.92 11.43 -33.19
CA ASN A 49 -18.61 12.10 -34.44
C ASN A 49 -18.38 13.60 -34.24
N ALA A 50 -17.61 14.22 -35.13
CA ALA A 50 -17.35 15.66 -35.14
C ALA A 50 -18.66 16.44 -35.35
N SER A 51 -18.97 17.36 -34.43
CA SER A 51 -20.15 18.22 -34.53
C SER A 51 -20.04 19.28 -35.63
N GLU A 52 -18.81 19.73 -35.92
CA GLU A 52 -18.47 20.73 -36.95
C GLU A 52 -17.11 20.36 -37.60
N ALA A 53 -16.82 20.95 -38.76
CA ALA A 53 -15.52 20.82 -39.41
C ALA A 53 -14.48 21.74 -38.76
N GLY A 54 -13.23 21.30 -38.65
CA GLY A 54 -12.14 22.11 -38.08
C GLY A 54 -10.93 21.29 -37.68
N VAL A 55 -9.99 21.90 -36.97
CA VAL A 55 -8.75 21.27 -36.53
C VAL A 55 -8.88 20.77 -35.09
N ILE A 56 -8.46 19.53 -34.83
CA ILE A 56 -8.40 18.98 -33.47
C ILE A 56 -7.39 19.78 -32.64
N GLY A 57 -7.90 20.55 -31.69
CA GLY A 57 -7.14 21.35 -30.73
C GLY A 57 -6.63 20.49 -29.58
N ARG A 58 -7.02 20.79 -28.35
CA ARG A 58 -6.60 20.00 -27.18
C ARG A 58 -7.27 18.61 -27.20
N LEU A 59 -6.48 17.55 -27.00
CA LEU A 59 -6.93 16.16 -26.90
C LEU A 59 -6.47 15.62 -25.53
N ASP A 60 -7.41 15.47 -24.59
CA ASP A 60 -7.10 15.22 -23.17
C ASP A 60 -7.29 13.76 -22.73
N VAL A 61 -7.49 12.84 -23.68
CA VAL A 61 -7.89 11.44 -23.42
C VAL A 61 -6.97 10.41 -24.08
N LYS A 62 -6.86 9.23 -23.47
CA LYS A 62 -6.08 8.09 -23.96
C LYS A 62 -6.94 6.83 -24.08
N ILE A 63 -6.57 5.95 -25.00
CA ILE A 63 -7.21 4.63 -25.14
C ILE A 63 -7.09 3.88 -23.80
N GLY A 64 -8.23 3.40 -23.29
CA GLY A 64 -8.36 2.73 -22.00
C GLY A 64 -8.88 3.63 -20.86
N ASP A 65 -8.99 4.95 -21.05
CA ASP A 65 -9.52 5.85 -20.03
C ASP A 65 -11.03 5.63 -19.80
N PHE A 66 -11.45 5.71 -18.54
CA PHE A 66 -12.87 5.78 -18.18
C PHE A 66 -13.29 7.24 -18.09
N VAL A 67 -14.12 7.68 -19.04
CA VAL A 67 -14.60 9.06 -19.17
C VAL A 67 -16.03 9.18 -18.64
N ALA A 68 -16.28 10.20 -17.81
CA ALA A 68 -17.62 10.48 -17.31
C ALA A 68 -18.49 11.12 -18.41
N VAL A 69 -19.79 10.85 -18.39
CA VAL A 69 -20.76 11.51 -19.28
C VAL A 69 -20.64 13.05 -19.15
N GLY A 70 -20.51 13.75 -20.27
CA GLY A 70 -20.35 15.21 -20.32
C GLY A 70 -18.91 15.72 -20.12
N SER A 71 -17.93 14.83 -19.91
CA SER A 71 -16.52 15.24 -19.91
C SER A 71 -16.04 15.56 -21.32
N THR A 72 -15.20 16.59 -21.46
CA THR A 72 -14.62 16.98 -22.74
C THR A 72 -13.56 15.97 -23.18
N LEU A 73 -13.71 15.44 -24.39
CA LEU A 73 -12.77 14.52 -25.04
C LEU A 73 -11.73 15.29 -25.86
N CYS A 74 -12.19 16.26 -26.65
CA CYS A 74 -11.32 17.15 -27.42
C CYS A 74 -11.99 18.49 -27.77
N GLU A 75 -11.18 19.42 -28.27
CA GLU A 75 -11.60 20.69 -28.85
C GLU A 75 -11.48 20.65 -30.38
N ILE A 76 -12.46 21.20 -31.11
CA ILE A 76 -12.38 21.47 -32.55
C ILE A 76 -12.28 22.98 -32.74
N VAL A 77 -11.28 23.44 -33.49
CA VAL A 77 -10.98 24.87 -33.72
C VAL A 77 -11.15 25.21 -35.20
N ASP A 78 -11.83 26.31 -35.51
CA ASP A 78 -11.97 26.80 -36.90
C ASP A 78 -10.61 27.10 -37.57
N GLU A 79 -10.44 26.65 -38.81
CA GLU A 79 -9.24 26.88 -39.64
C GLU A 79 -8.95 28.37 -39.92
N ASN A 80 -9.93 29.26 -39.75
CA ASN A 80 -9.76 30.70 -39.97
C ASN A 80 -9.32 31.50 -38.73
N ALA A 81 -8.94 30.83 -37.64
CA ALA A 81 -8.32 31.46 -36.48
C ALA A 81 -6.82 31.12 -36.42
N SER A 82 -6.00 31.71 -37.30
CA SER A 82 -4.54 31.71 -37.12
C SER A 82 -4.00 33.12 -36.96
N ALA A 83 -3.47 33.42 -35.75
CA ALA A 83 -2.21 34.14 -35.50
C ALA A 83 -2.08 34.59 -34.04
N SER A 84 -1.60 33.69 -33.16
CA SER A 84 -0.72 33.96 -32.00
C SER A 84 -0.71 32.68 -31.14
N ALA A 85 0.35 31.90 -30.99
CA ALA A 85 1.76 32.14 -31.21
C ALA A 85 2.45 30.79 -31.52
N ALA A 86 3.47 30.81 -32.37
CA ALA A 86 4.35 29.68 -32.64
C ALA A 86 5.73 29.88 -31.99
N ALA A 87 6.31 28.73 -31.61
CA ALA A 87 7.71 28.43 -31.28
C ALA A 87 8.18 28.81 -29.86
N SER A 88 8.75 27.91 -29.04
CA SER A 88 9.62 26.76 -29.34
C SER A 88 9.66 25.72 -28.19
N PRO A 89 10.25 24.52 -28.42
CA PRO A 89 10.19 23.36 -27.52
C PRO A 89 11.31 23.39 -26.46
N ALA A 90 10.98 23.03 -25.22
CA ALA A 90 11.97 22.67 -24.20
C ALA A 90 11.31 21.83 -23.08
N ASP A 91 11.77 20.58 -22.99
CA ASP A 91 11.92 19.74 -21.81
C ASP A 91 11.39 20.31 -20.47
N SER A 92 10.34 19.69 -19.91
CA SER A 92 9.83 20.06 -18.59
C SER A 92 10.69 19.43 -17.50
N ALA A 93 11.78 20.14 -17.19
CA ALA A 93 12.63 19.92 -16.03
C ALA A 93 11.87 20.06 -14.70
N VAL A 94 12.27 19.22 -13.75
CA VAL A 94 11.91 19.26 -12.32
C VAL A 94 12.23 20.65 -11.75
N LYS A 95 11.30 21.24 -10.98
CA LYS A 95 11.54 22.49 -10.23
C LYS A 95 12.72 22.32 -9.28
N GLU A 96 13.87 22.87 -9.64
CA GLU A 96 15.08 22.88 -8.82
C GLU A 96 14.92 23.86 -7.65
N VAL A 97 15.08 23.36 -6.44
CA VAL A 97 15.01 24.14 -5.20
C VAL A 97 16.20 25.11 -5.15
N ALA A 98 15.97 26.40 -4.87
CA ALA A 98 17.04 27.38 -4.85
C ALA A 98 17.95 27.19 -3.62
N ILE A 99 19.22 26.82 -3.82
CA ILE A 99 20.19 26.60 -2.72
C ILE A 99 21.13 27.79 -2.59
N THR A 100 21.21 28.37 -1.40
CA THR A 100 22.10 29.51 -1.12
C THR A 100 23.57 29.08 -1.00
N ALA A 101 24.52 29.97 -1.34
CA ALA A 101 25.95 29.68 -1.19
C ALA A 101 26.37 29.38 0.26
N LYS A 102 25.69 29.99 1.24
CA LYS A 102 25.91 29.71 2.67
C LYS A 102 25.40 28.33 3.09
N ALA A 103 24.29 27.85 2.52
CA ALA A 103 23.79 26.51 2.74
C ALA A 103 24.77 25.43 2.23
N ARG A 104 25.35 25.61 1.04
CA ARG A 104 26.39 24.71 0.50
C ARG A 104 27.62 24.62 1.40
N LYS A 105 28.08 25.76 1.92
CA LYS A 105 29.23 25.80 2.84
C LYS A 105 28.93 25.08 4.16
N ALA A 106 27.78 25.37 4.78
CA ALA A 106 27.39 24.71 6.03
C ALA A 106 27.15 23.20 5.85
N ALA A 107 26.62 22.77 4.70
CA ALA A 107 26.38 21.37 4.40
C ALA A 107 27.68 20.58 4.25
N SER A 108 28.69 21.18 3.60
CA SER A 108 30.04 20.62 3.51
C SER A 108 30.75 20.56 4.86
N GLU A 109 30.59 21.59 5.70
CA GLU A 109 31.22 21.63 7.04
C GLU A 109 30.58 20.63 8.00
N LEU A 110 29.28 20.32 7.84
CA LEU A 110 28.51 19.45 8.72
C LEU A 110 28.29 18.04 8.16
N GLY A 111 28.82 17.73 6.95
CA GLY A 111 28.67 16.42 6.31
C GLY A 111 27.23 16.06 5.94
N ILE A 112 26.43 17.04 5.56
CA ILE A 112 25.00 16.88 5.25
C ILE A 112 24.79 16.93 3.74
N ASP A 113 24.09 15.94 3.20
CA ASP A 113 23.61 16.03 1.83
C ASP A 113 22.46 17.04 1.77
N LEU A 114 22.56 18.01 0.86
CA LEU A 114 21.53 19.03 0.67
C LEU A 114 20.21 18.43 0.14
N ALA A 115 20.25 17.23 -0.45
CA ALA A 115 19.06 16.47 -0.79
C ALA A 115 18.26 16.01 0.45
N ASP A 116 18.91 15.89 1.61
CA ASP A 116 18.28 15.50 2.88
C ASP A 116 17.68 16.70 3.65
N VAL A 117 17.86 17.93 3.13
CA VAL A 117 17.48 19.15 3.83
C VAL A 117 16.15 19.65 3.27
N THR A 118 15.10 19.59 4.09
CA THR A 118 13.78 20.09 3.71
C THR A 118 13.81 21.60 3.47
N PRO A 119 13.46 22.09 2.26
CA PRO A 119 13.47 23.52 1.97
C PRO A 119 12.34 24.26 2.67
N SER A 120 12.61 25.52 3.04
CA SER A 120 11.60 26.47 3.51
C SER A 120 11.30 27.47 2.40
N ASN A 121 10.01 27.69 2.08
CA ASN A 121 9.58 28.61 1.00
C ASN A 121 10.31 28.40 -0.34
N GLY A 122 10.56 27.14 -0.72
CA GLY A 122 11.24 26.80 -1.99
C GLY A 122 12.74 27.07 -2.03
N ARG A 123 13.38 27.30 -0.87
CA ARG A 123 14.81 27.62 -0.76
C ARG A 123 15.48 26.84 0.38
N ILE A 124 16.75 26.48 0.20
CA ILE A 124 17.60 25.93 1.26
C ILE A 124 18.63 26.99 1.69
N GLY A 125 18.45 27.50 2.91
CA GLY A 125 19.34 28.43 3.60
C GLY A 125 20.25 27.70 4.60
N GLU A 126 21.16 28.45 5.21
CA GLU A 126 22.07 27.93 6.23
C GLU A 126 21.31 27.41 7.48
N ALA A 127 20.17 28.01 7.80
CA ALA A 127 19.36 27.65 8.96
C ALA A 127 18.77 26.23 8.81
N GLU A 128 18.28 25.87 7.62
CA GLU A 128 17.71 24.55 7.33
C GLU A 128 18.77 23.45 7.41
N VAL A 129 19.98 23.73 6.91
CA VAL A 129 21.11 22.79 6.99
C VAL A 129 21.53 22.56 8.44
N ARG A 130 21.60 23.62 9.25
CA ARG A 130 21.94 23.50 10.68
C ARG A 130 20.84 22.77 11.46
N ALA A 131 19.56 22.98 11.13
CA ALA A 131 18.45 22.24 11.73
C ALA A 131 18.52 20.73 11.39
N ALA A 132 18.84 20.38 10.14
CA ALA A 132 19.05 19.00 9.72
C ALA A 132 20.25 18.34 10.46
N ALA A 133 21.28 19.11 10.80
CA ALA A 133 22.43 18.65 11.58
C ALA A 133 22.06 18.31 13.03
N SER A 134 21.27 19.18 13.66
CA SER A 134 20.83 19.00 15.05
C SER A 134 19.93 17.78 15.22
N CYS A 135 18.98 17.57 14.30
CA CYS A 135 18.12 16.38 14.30
C CYS A 135 18.90 15.07 14.11
N ARG A 136 20.01 15.10 13.35
CA ARG A 136 20.89 13.94 13.15
C ARG A 136 21.65 13.58 14.43
N SER A 137 22.03 14.58 15.23
CA SER A 137 22.72 14.38 16.50
C SER A 137 21.79 13.80 17.58
N GLU A 138 20.52 14.18 17.59
CA GLU A 138 19.50 13.58 18.47
C GLU A 138 19.11 12.15 18.02
N ALA A 139 19.10 11.87 16.71
CA ALA A 139 18.83 10.54 16.16
C ALA A 139 19.99 9.53 16.40
N ILE A 140 21.24 9.98 16.43
CA ILE A 140 22.42 9.12 16.68
C ILE A 140 22.50 8.66 18.14
N VAL A 141 22.00 9.46 19.10
CA VAL A 141 21.97 9.07 20.53
C VAL A 141 20.86 8.04 20.83
N ALA A 142 19.84 7.93 19.98
CA ALA A 142 18.70 7.02 20.17
C ALA A 142 18.71 5.76 19.27
N GLY A 143 19.73 5.57 18.43
CA GLY A 143 19.74 4.52 17.40
C GLY A 143 21.11 3.93 17.12
N SER A 144 21.69 3.24 18.09
CA SER A 144 22.95 2.51 17.90
C SER A 144 22.77 0.99 17.93
N HIS A 145 21.95 0.39 17.06
CA HIS A 145 22.10 -1.03 16.69
C HIS A 145 22.22 -1.13 15.16
N GLY A 146 23.35 -0.64 14.66
CA GLY A 146 23.87 -0.94 13.34
C GLY A 146 24.36 -2.39 13.25
N ALA A 147 24.31 -2.90 12.03
CA ALA A 147 24.50 -4.29 11.65
C ALA A 147 25.84 -4.93 12.08
N GLN A 148 25.75 -6.25 12.25
CA GLN A 148 26.79 -7.26 12.44
C GLN A 148 27.49 -7.27 13.80
N SER A 149 27.02 -8.14 14.68
CA SER A 149 27.83 -8.76 15.73
C SER A 149 27.63 -10.28 15.66
N ALA A 150 28.76 -10.98 15.72
CA ALA A 150 28.97 -12.42 15.61
C ALA A 150 27.78 -13.29 16.08
N VAL A 151 27.39 -14.25 15.24
CA VAL A 151 26.52 -15.37 15.64
C VAL A 151 27.15 -16.04 16.86
N PRO A 152 26.55 -15.94 18.05
CA PRO A 152 26.99 -16.75 19.17
C PRO A 152 26.66 -18.20 18.82
N SER A 153 27.59 -19.10 19.08
CA SER A 153 27.45 -20.56 19.01
C SER A 153 26.03 -21.02 19.38
N ALA A 154 25.43 -21.82 18.49
CA ALA A 154 24.00 -22.08 18.33
C ALA A 154 23.30 -22.62 19.59
N SER A 155 22.58 -21.77 20.30
CA SER A 155 21.34 -22.18 20.97
C SER A 155 20.23 -22.18 19.92
N THR A 156 19.64 -23.33 19.63
CA THR A 156 18.52 -23.44 18.70
C THR A 156 17.39 -22.49 19.08
N ARG A 157 16.88 -21.68 18.14
CA ARG A 157 15.78 -20.75 18.40
C ARG A 157 14.46 -21.52 18.46
N ARG A 158 14.20 -22.17 19.58
CA ARG A 158 12.99 -22.97 19.82
C ARG A 158 11.75 -22.07 19.82
N ALA A 159 10.78 -22.41 18.98
CA ALA A 159 9.56 -21.65 18.81
C ALA A 159 8.31 -22.54 18.82
N VAL A 160 7.18 -21.92 19.15
CA VAL A 160 5.84 -22.53 19.08
C VAL A 160 4.92 -21.66 18.22
N ILE A 161 4.00 -22.29 17.50
CA ILE A 161 2.93 -21.58 16.80
C ILE A 161 1.65 -21.64 17.64
N ILE A 162 1.04 -20.49 17.93
CA ILE A 162 -0.21 -20.39 18.69
C ILE A 162 -1.38 -20.31 17.71
N GLY A 163 -2.13 -21.40 17.59
CA GLY A 163 -3.16 -21.65 16.58
C GLY A 163 -2.66 -22.67 15.55
N GLY A 164 -3.46 -23.70 15.26
CA GLY A 164 -3.13 -24.80 14.34
C GLY A 164 -3.93 -24.83 13.04
N GLY A 165 -4.58 -23.71 12.66
CA GLY A 165 -5.42 -23.63 11.46
C GLY A 165 -4.67 -23.32 10.17
N GLY A 166 -5.40 -22.96 9.11
CA GLY A 166 -4.81 -22.67 7.78
C GLY A 166 -3.81 -21.51 7.76
N HIS A 167 -3.98 -20.50 8.62
CA HIS A 167 -2.98 -19.43 8.75
C HIS A 167 -1.66 -19.93 9.33
N ALA A 168 -1.71 -20.89 10.28
CA ALA A 168 -0.52 -21.53 10.82
C ALA A 168 0.28 -22.27 9.74
N ALA A 169 -0.42 -22.95 8.81
CA ALA A 169 0.23 -23.61 7.68
C ALA A 169 1.04 -22.63 6.81
N CYS A 170 0.54 -21.40 6.61
CA CYS A 170 1.27 -20.35 5.90
C CYS A 170 2.53 -19.89 6.64
N LEU A 171 2.52 -19.92 7.99
CA LEU A 171 3.69 -19.55 8.80
C LEU A 171 4.73 -20.65 8.82
N ILE A 172 4.30 -21.91 8.88
CA ILE A 172 5.21 -23.06 8.80
C ILE A 172 5.99 -23.00 7.48
N ASP A 173 5.29 -22.72 6.38
CA ASP A 173 5.92 -22.49 5.07
C ASP A 173 6.90 -21.30 5.08
N ALA A 174 6.48 -20.14 5.60
CA ALA A 174 7.32 -18.95 5.67
C ALA A 174 8.53 -19.07 6.60
N LEU A 175 8.45 -19.93 7.61
CA LEU A 175 9.50 -20.15 8.61
C LEU A 175 10.45 -21.28 8.21
N ASP A 176 10.21 -21.99 7.12
CA ASP A 176 11.14 -23.00 6.63
C ASP A 176 12.52 -22.38 6.33
N GLY A 177 13.58 -23.02 6.83
CA GLY A 177 14.95 -22.50 6.72
C GLY A 177 15.26 -21.19 7.46
N SER A 178 14.32 -20.62 8.23
CA SER A 178 14.51 -19.34 8.95
C SER A 178 15.43 -19.41 10.18
N GLY A 179 15.85 -20.63 10.57
CA GLY A 179 16.66 -20.88 11.76
C GLY A 179 15.87 -21.02 13.06
N TYR A 180 14.53 -20.96 13.00
CA TYR A 180 13.67 -21.35 14.11
C TYR A 180 13.39 -22.86 14.08
N GLU A 181 13.45 -23.50 15.24
CA GLU A 181 12.98 -24.87 15.42
C GLU A 181 11.52 -24.81 15.89
N ILE A 182 10.60 -25.10 14.98
CA ILE A 182 9.16 -25.11 15.29
C ILE A 182 8.81 -26.43 15.96
N LEU A 183 8.48 -26.39 17.25
CA LEU A 183 8.19 -27.59 18.05
C LEU A 183 6.82 -28.20 17.71
N GLY A 184 5.88 -27.37 17.25
CA GLY A 184 4.49 -27.72 17.10
C GLY A 184 3.57 -26.51 17.20
N CYS A 185 2.27 -26.78 17.09
CA CYS A 185 1.23 -25.79 17.31
C CYS A 185 0.52 -26.01 18.66
N THR A 186 0.06 -24.96 19.31
CA THR A 186 -0.94 -25.06 20.38
C THR A 186 -2.30 -24.63 19.86
N ASP A 187 -3.36 -25.39 20.12
CA ASP A 187 -4.71 -25.02 19.69
C ASP A 187 -5.76 -25.49 20.70
N GLN A 188 -6.81 -24.71 20.90
CA GLN A 188 -7.88 -25.04 21.86
C GLN A 188 -8.96 -25.94 21.25
N ALA A 189 -9.18 -25.83 19.93
CA ALA A 189 -10.24 -26.53 19.23
C ALA A 189 -9.72 -27.81 18.55
N LEU A 190 -8.47 -27.81 18.08
CA LEU A 190 -7.87 -28.96 17.43
C LEU A 190 -7.21 -29.90 18.46
N PRO A 191 -7.40 -31.22 18.35
CA PRO A 191 -6.82 -32.18 19.29
C PRO A 191 -5.32 -32.31 19.11
N VAL A 192 -4.62 -32.71 20.18
CA VAL A 192 -3.19 -33.07 20.12
C VAL A 192 -2.98 -34.19 19.12
N GLY A 193 -1.92 -34.07 18.31
CA GLY A 193 -1.62 -34.97 17.20
C GLY A 193 -2.29 -34.59 15.88
N HIS A 194 -3.19 -33.60 15.86
CA HIS A 194 -3.75 -33.08 14.61
C HIS A 194 -2.62 -32.51 13.73
N HIS A 195 -2.46 -33.06 12.54
CA HIS A 195 -1.42 -32.64 11.60
C HIS A 195 -1.83 -31.34 10.89
N VAL A 196 -0.96 -30.33 10.95
CA VAL A 196 -1.17 -29.03 10.31
C VAL A 196 -0.55 -29.06 8.91
N CYS A 197 0.77 -29.04 8.80
CA CYS A 197 1.51 -29.26 7.54
C CYS A 197 3.00 -29.53 7.82
N ALA A 198 3.74 -30.00 6.81
CA ALA A 198 5.19 -30.21 6.85
C ALA A 198 5.71 -30.98 8.09
N GLY A 199 4.93 -31.95 8.59
CA GLY A 199 5.27 -32.73 9.77
C GLY A 199 5.04 -32.02 11.12
N ILE A 200 4.53 -30.79 11.10
CA ILE A 200 4.13 -30.03 12.29
C ILE A 200 2.70 -30.39 12.66
N SER A 201 2.50 -30.72 13.94
CA SER A 201 1.20 -31.07 14.51
C SER A 201 0.87 -30.23 15.72
N VAL A 202 -0.39 -30.28 16.15
CA VAL A 202 -0.81 -29.73 17.45
C VAL A 202 -0.18 -30.56 18.57
N ILE A 203 0.58 -29.91 19.45
CA ILE A 203 1.32 -30.52 20.56
C ILE A 203 0.72 -30.23 21.93
N GLY A 204 -0.34 -29.40 21.98
CA GLY A 204 -0.99 -29.02 23.21
C GLY A 204 -2.04 -27.95 23.00
N THR A 205 -2.58 -27.49 24.11
CA THR A 205 -3.53 -26.37 24.19
C THR A 205 -2.82 -25.12 24.70
N GLN A 206 -3.58 -24.06 24.96
CA GLN A 206 -3.03 -22.81 25.48
C GLN A 206 -2.35 -22.97 26.85
N GLU A 207 -2.79 -23.92 27.67
CA GLU A 207 -2.18 -24.24 28.97
C GLU A 207 -0.75 -24.79 28.84
N SER A 208 -0.39 -25.29 27.66
CA SER A 208 0.96 -25.80 27.39
C SER A 208 2.01 -24.69 27.27
N LEU A 209 1.60 -23.43 27.07
CA LEU A 209 2.52 -22.32 26.83
C LEU A 209 3.46 -22.05 28.02
N GLU A 210 2.97 -22.13 29.25
CA GLU A 210 3.80 -21.96 30.46
C GLU A 210 4.86 -23.06 30.58
N ARG A 211 4.45 -24.31 30.32
CA ARG A 211 5.36 -25.45 30.28
C ARG A 211 6.44 -25.26 29.21
N LEU A 212 6.05 -24.85 28.01
CA LEU A 212 6.98 -24.63 26.89
C LEU A 212 8.01 -23.54 27.20
N LEU A 213 7.60 -22.45 27.85
CA LEU A 213 8.53 -21.42 28.36
C LEU A 213 9.50 -21.99 29.39
N GLY A 214 8.99 -22.77 30.35
CA GLY A 214 9.81 -23.45 31.37
C GLY A 214 10.83 -24.43 30.76
N GLU A 215 10.50 -25.05 29.63
CA GLU A 215 11.37 -25.93 28.84
C GLU A 215 12.33 -25.17 27.89
N GLY A 216 12.35 -23.84 27.95
CA GLY A 216 13.28 -23.00 27.18
C GLY A 216 12.79 -22.61 25.79
N THR A 217 11.50 -22.81 25.45
CA THR A 217 10.90 -22.24 24.23
C THR A 217 10.73 -20.75 24.42
N ARG A 218 11.49 -19.94 23.68
CA ARG A 218 11.51 -18.48 23.88
C ARG A 218 10.72 -17.70 22.84
N TYR A 219 10.49 -18.28 21.67
CA TYR A 219 9.85 -17.61 20.55
C TYR A 219 8.43 -18.14 20.33
N ALA A 220 7.53 -17.27 19.89
CA ALA A 220 6.19 -17.67 19.49
C ALA A 220 5.75 -16.96 18.21
N PHE A 221 4.83 -17.58 17.48
CA PHE A 221 4.20 -17.01 16.28
C PHE A 221 2.69 -17.20 16.36
N ILE A 222 1.90 -16.18 16.03
CA ILE A 222 0.45 -16.25 16.19
C ILE A 222 -0.21 -16.85 14.95
N GLY A 223 -0.34 -18.17 14.90
CA GLY A 223 -1.01 -18.97 13.86
C GLY A 223 -2.52 -18.73 13.67
N ILE A 224 -3.06 -17.65 14.22
CA ILE A 224 -4.46 -17.24 14.11
C ILE A 224 -4.57 -16.09 13.09
N GLY A 225 -5.37 -16.30 12.05
CA GLY A 225 -5.67 -15.26 11.06
C GLY A 225 -6.65 -14.21 11.60
N GLY A 226 -7.21 -13.39 10.70
CA GLY A 226 -8.19 -12.37 11.08
C GLY A 226 -9.04 -11.90 9.93
N ALA A 227 -9.55 -12.82 9.11
CA ALA A 227 -10.17 -12.49 7.81
C ALA A 227 -11.43 -11.60 7.93
N GLN A 228 -12.07 -11.56 9.09
CA GLN A 228 -13.23 -10.72 9.38
C GLN A 228 -13.04 -9.89 10.65
N SER A 229 -12.25 -10.41 11.59
CA SER A 229 -11.93 -9.72 12.83
C SER A 229 -10.57 -10.21 13.36
N SER A 230 -9.81 -9.32 13.99
CA SER A 230 -8.45 -9.58 14.50
C SER A 230 -8.42 -9.81 16.01
N GLU A 231 -9.58 -9.88 16.67
CA GLU A 231 -9.73 -9.86 18.12
C GLU A 231 -9.09 -11.09 18.78
N ALA A 232 -9.36 -12.29 18.23
CA ALA A 232 -8.76 -13.52 18.74
C ALA A 232 -7.23 -13.52 18.56
N ARG A 233 -6.75 -13.02 17.41
CA ARG A 233 -5.32 -12.86 17.14
C ARG A 233 -4.66 -11.88 18.11
N ARG A 234 -5.27 -10.70 18.32
CA ARG A 234 -4.79 -9.68 19.26
C ARG A 234 -4.71 -10.23 20.68
N ALA A 235 -5.77 -10.88 21.16
CA ALA A 235 -5.80 -11.46 22.50
C ALA A 235 -4.66 -12.47 22.72
N MET A 236 -4.36 -13.30 21.71
CA MET A 236 -3.26 -14.28 21.80
C MET A 236 -1.88 -13.63 21.70
N PHE A 237 -1.72 -12.60 20.87
CA PHE A 237 -0.50 -11.81 20.79
C PHE A 237 -0.18 -11.15 22.13
N GLU A 238 -1.14 -10.42 22.71
CA GLU A 238 -0.98 -9.75 24.01
C GLU A 238 -0.69 -10.74 25.13
N ARG A 239 -1.38 -11.88 25.15
CA ARG A 239 -1.13 -12.93 26.15
C ARG A 239 0.27 -13.52 26.01
N ALA A 240 0.69 -13.88 24.80
CA ALA A 240 2.02 -14.44 24.59
C ALA A 240 3.12 -13.43 24.99
N ALA A 241 2.95 -12.15 24.64
CA ALA A 241 3.86 -11.08 25.04
C ALA A 241 3.92 -10.92 26.56
N ALA A 242 2.76 -10.91 27.24
CA ALA A 242 2.67 -10.82 28.69
C ALA A 242 3.31 -12.03 29.42
N MET A 243 3.32 -13.20 28.78
CA MET A 243 4.02 -14.39 29.29
C MET A 243 5.55 -14.33 29.08
N GLY A 244 6.06 -13.37 28.32
CA GLY A 244 7.49 -13.19 28.06
C GLY A 244 8.03 -13.95 26.84
N PHE A 245 7.14 -14.40 25.94
CA PHE A 245 7.58 -14.85 24.61
C PHE A 245 8.12 -13.69 23.79
N ILE A 246 9.12 -13.98 22.97
CA ILE A 246 9.61 -13.08 21.93
C ILE A 246 8.80 -13.39 20.67
N LEU A 247 8.17 -12.36 20.10
CA LEU A 247 7.25 -12.48 18.95
C LEU A 247 7.87 -11.75 17.74
N PRO A 248 8.92 -12.29 17.10
CA PRO A 248 9.54 -11.62 15.98
C PRO A 248 8.60 -11.59 14.77
N PRO A 249 8.76 -10.63 13.85
CA PRO A 249 8.04 -10.65 12.59
C PRO A 249 8.43 -11.88 11.76
N VAL A 250 7.45 -12.47 11.09
CA VAL A 250 7.63 -13.51 10.07
C VAL A 250 7.63 -12.81 8.72
N ILE A 251 8.73 -12.92 7.98
CA ILE A 251 8.87 -12.39 6.63
C ILE A 251 9.17 -13.55 5.71
N HIS A 252 8.21 -13.91 4.85
CA HIS A 252 8.36 -14.98 3.88
C HIS A 252 9.53 -14.65 2.92
N PRO A 253 10.37 -15.63 2.51
CA PRO A 253 11.53 -15.36 1.64
C PRO A 253 11.23 -14.68 0.30
N SER A 254 10.02 -14.88 -0.24
CA SER A 254 9.56 -14.24 -1.48
C SER A 254 8.92 -12.85 -1.28
N ALA A 255 8.73 -12.39 -0.04
CA ALA A 255 8.24 -11.05 0.21
C ALA A 255 9.34 -10.00 -0.08
N ILE A 256 8.95 -8.88 -0.67
CA ILE A 256 9.85 -7.77 -0.97
C ILE A 256 9.57 -6.65 0.03
N VAL A 257 10.51 -6.40 0.92
CA VAL A 257 10.39 -5.36 1.95
C VAL A 257 11.53 -4.37 1.78
N SER A 258 11.19 -3.08 1.63
CA SER A 258 12.21 -2.03 1.60
C SER A 258 12.98 -1.94 2.92
N LYS A 259 14.30 -1.70 2.81
CA LYS A 259 15.20 -1.49 3.96
C LYS A 259 14.80 -0.31 4.87
N ASP A 260 14.08 0.66 4.32
CA ASP A 260 13.69 1.88 5.04
C ASP A 260 12.32 1.72 5.73
N THR A 261 11.74 0.52 5.70
CA THR A 261 10.47 0.19 6.35
C THR A 261 10.69 -0.26 7.78
N ARG A 262 9.86 0.25 8.69
CA ARG A 262 9.79 -0.23 10.08
C ARG A 262 8.68 -1.26 10.21
N ILE A 263 8.97 -2.38 10.85
CA ILE A 263 8.02 -3.48 11.10
C ILE A 263 8.04 -3.80 12.59
N GLY A 264 6.86 -3.82 13.20
CA GLY A 264 6.66 -4.19 14.60
C GLY A 264 6.75 -5.69 14.87
N ASP A 265 6.55 -6.04 16.13
CA ASP A 265 6.59 -7.43 16.60
C ASP A 265 5.33 -8.19 16.15
N GLY A 266 5.45 -9.50 15.93
CA GLY A 266 4.34 -10.39 15.59
C GLY A 266 3.71 -10.15 14.22
N CYS A 267 4.34 -9.34 13.37
CA CYS A 267 3.87 -9.10 12.00
C CYS A 267 4.09 -10.31 11.11
N HIS A 268 3.12 -10.61 10.25
CA HIS A 268 3.22 -11.70 9.27
C HIS A 268 3.19 -11.11 7.87
N ILE A 269 4.36 -11.06 7.22
CA ILE A 269 4.54 -10.60 5.83
C ILE A 269 4.67 -11.85 4.96
N LEU A 270 3.59 -12.21 4.28
CA LEU A 270 3.46 -13.51 3.63
C LEU A 270 3.92 -13.50 2.17
N ALA A 271 3.89 -14.68 1.53
CA ALA A 271 4.47 -14.90 0.21
C ALA A 271 4.00 -13.87 -0.84
N GLY A 272 4.96 -13.29 -1.56
CA GLY A 272 4.71 -12.32 -2.63
C GLY A 272 4.21 -10.95 -2.16
N ALA A 273 4.08 -10.70 -0.85
CA ALA A 273 3.77 -9.36 -0.36
C ALA A 273 4.89 -8.36 -0.72
N SER A 274 4.53 -7.11 -1.01
CA SER A 274 5.46 -6.04 -1.35
C SER A 274 5.23 -4.81 -0.49
N ILE A 275 6.27 -4.34 0.19
CA ILE A 275 6.22 -3.16 1.07
C ILE A 275 7.29 -2.16 0.63
N GLY A 276 6.83 -1.02 0.12
CA GLY A 276 7.64 0.08 -0.37
C GLY A 276 8.41 0.82 0.74
N PRO A 277 9.28 1.79 0.37
CA PRO A 277 10.11 2.52 1.33
C PRO A 277 9.32 3.45 2.24
N ARG A 278 9.91 3.74 3.42
CA ARG A 278 9.38 4.68 4.43
C ARG A 278 8.00 4.31 4.97
N CYS A 279 7.63 3.04 4.85
CA CYS A 279 6.42 2.52 5.46
C CYS A 279 6.63 2.27 6.96
N THR A 280 5.56 2.39 7.73
CA THR A 280 5.53 1.96 9.14
C THR A 280 4.44 0.92 9.31
N ILE A 281 4.83 -0.29 9.65
CA ILE A 281 3.94 -1.39 9.98
C ILE A 281 4.00 -1.59 11.50
N GLY A 282 2.86 -1.40 12.16
CA GLY A 282 2.68 -1.58 13.59
C GLY A 282 2.77 -3.05 14.02
N ASN A 283 2.43 -3.34 15.26
CA ASN A 283 2.55 -4.69 15.83
C ASN A 283 1.41 -5.61 15.40
N ASN A 284 1.70 -6.91 15.30
CA ASN A 284 0.73 -7.97 15.06
C ASN A 284 -0.07 -7.81 13.75
N VAL A 285 0.47 -7.05 12.79
CA VAL A 285 -0.15 -6.82 11.49
C VAL A 285 0.03 -8.03 10.59
N ILE A 286 -0.99 -8.37 9.80
CA ILE A 286 -0.84 -9.33 8.70
C ILE A 286 -0.82 -8.55 7.38
N VAL A 287 0.27 -8.68 6.63
CA VAL A 287 0.34 -8.32 5.21
C VAL A 287 0.34 -9.64 4.45
N ASN A 288 -0.85 -10.02 3.96
CA ASN A 288 -1.10 -11.36 3.46
C ASN A 288 -0.55 -11.56 2.03
N GLN A 289 -0.76 -12.74 1.45
CA GLN A 289 -0.13 -13.12 0.19
C GLN A 289 -0.46 -12.13 -0.93
N GLY A 290 0.58 -11.68 -1.64
CA GLY A 290 0.45 -10.77 -2.77
C GLY A 290 -0.07 -9.37 -2.42
N SER A 291 -0.26 -9.02 -1.15
CA SER A 291 -0.71 -7.68 -0.76
C SER A 291 0.40 -6.65 -0.99
N ILE A 292 0.02 -5.45 -1.41
CA ILE A 292 0.95 -4.37 -1.78
C ILE A 292 0.72 -3.18 -0.85
N VAL A 293 1.80 -2.71 -0.23
CA VAL A 293 1.82 -1.48 0.57
C VAL A 293 2.83 -0.54 -0.06
N CYS A 294 2.35 0.44 -0.82
CA CYS A 294 3.21 1.43 -1.46
C CYS A 294 3.87 2.38 -0.44
N HIS A 295 4.83 3.16 -0.92
CA HIS A 295 5.67 4.07 -0.12
C HIS A 295 4.88 4.99 0.83
N ASP A 296 5.52 5.43 1.91
CA ASP A 296 5.00 6.41 2.87
C ASP A 296 3.68 5.99 3.58
N SER A 297 3.31 4.71 3.51
CA SER A 297 2.07 4.20 4.11
C SER A 297 2.27 3.79 5.57
N VAL A 298 1.20 3.88 6.35
CA VAL A 298 1.19 3.51 7.77
C VAL A 298 0.09 2.49 8.02
N VAL A 299 0.44 1.32 8.53
CA VAL A 299 -0.52 0.27 8.90
C VAL A 299 -0.40 0.04 10.39
N GLN A 300 -1.44 0.41 11.14
CA GLN A 300 -1.44 0.39 12.61
C GLN A 300 -1.66 -1.01 13.17
N ASP A 301 -1.45 -1.14 14.48
CA ASP A 301 -1.44 -2.42 15.21
C ASP A 301 -2.68 -3.29 14.95
N ASN A 302 -2.46 -4.59 14.83
CA ASN A 302 -3.48 -5.63 14.64
C ASN A 302 -4.31 -5.51 13.36
N ALA A 303 -3.96 -4.60 12.45
CA ALA A 303 -4.60 -4.53 11.14
C ALA A 303 -4.28 -5.77 10.29
N HIS A 304 -5.15 -6.07 9.33
CA HIS A 304 -4.99 -7.19 8.43
C HIS A 304 -5.27 -6.75 6.99
N LEU A 305 -4.20 -6.69 6.19
CA LEU A 305 -4.30 -6.57 4.74
C LEU A 305 -4.43 -7.99 4.20
N THR A 306 -5.65 -8.41 3.87
CA THR A 306 -5.93 -9.76 3.38
C THR A 306 -5.38 -9.98 1.95
N PRO A 307 -5.39 -11.21 1.40
CA PRO A 307 -4.69 -11.52 0.16
C PRO A 307 -5.00 -10.56 -0.99
N GLY A 308 -3.94 -10.06 -1.63
CA GLY A 308 -4.03 -9.16 -2.78
C GLY A 308 -4.61 -7.78 -2.49
N ALA A 309 -4.76 -7.37 -1.22
CA ALA A 309 -5.10 -5.99 -0.89
C ALA A 309 -3.99 -5.02 -1.35
N ILE A 310 -4.36 -3.90 -1.97
CA ILE A 310 -3.42 -2.93 -2.55
C ILE A 310 -3.64 -1.55 -1.93
N LEU A 311 -2.62 -1.03 -1.25
CA LEU A 311 -2.59 0.34 -0.73
C LEU A 311 -1.68 1.19 -1.60
N ALA A 312 -2.22 2.28 -2.18
CA ALA A 312 -1.41 3.29 -2.85
C ALA A 312 -0.53 4.07 -1.85
N GLY A 313 0.34 4.94 -2.36
CA GLY A 313 1.29 5.69 -1.53
C GLY A 313 0.60 6.60 -0.50
N GLY A 314 1.20 6.75 0.68
CA GLY A 314 0.71 7.65 1.73
C GLY A 314 -0.60 7.22 2.39
N VAL A 315 -1.04 5.97 2.21
CA VAL A 315 -2.27 5.46 2.83
C VAL A 315 -2.04 5.19 4.31
N SER A 316 -3.04 5.49 5.14
CA SER A 316 -3.07 5.01 6.53
C SER A 316 -4.20 4.02 6.77
N VAL A 317 -3.90 2.98 7.54
CA VAL A 317 -4.87 1.98 8.00
C VAL A 317 -4.84 1.95 9.53
N GLY A 318 -5.96 2.29 10.16
CA GLY A 318 -6.11 2.32 11.60
C GLY A 318 -6.03 0.93 12.24
N ALA A 319 -5.83 0.93 13.56
CA ALA A 319 -5.64 -0.30 14.31
C ALA A 319 -6.88 -1.21 14.20
N MET A 320 -6.69 -2.52 14.26
CA MET A 320 -7.77 -3.52 14.16
C MET A 320 -8.57 -3.53 12.85
N SER A 321 -8.19 -2.72 11.85
CA SER A 321 -8.91 -2.66 10.58
C SER A 321 -8.54 -3.81 9.67
N VAL A 322 -9.51 -4.30 8.91
CA VAL A 322 -9.33 -5.36 7.91
C VAL A 322 -9.55 -4.77 6.53
N VAL A 323 -8.55 -4.90 5.66
CA VAL A 323 -8.65 -4.56 4.23
C VAL A 323 -8.84 -5.84 3.44
N GLY A 324 -10.04 -5.99 2.88
CA GLY A 324 -10.52 -7.21 2.21
C GLY A 324 -9.76 -7.58 0.94
N MET A 325 -9.99 -8.81 0.49
CA MET A 325 -9.20 -9.43 -0.57
C MET A 325 -9.37 -8.68 -1.86
N GLY A 326 -8.26 -8.36 -2.53
CA GLY A 326 -8.28 -7.57 -3.77
C GLY A 326 -8.86 -6.16 -3.60
N ALA A 327 -9.11 -5.67 -2.38
CA ALA A 327 -9.54 -4.30 -2.18
C ALA A 327 -8.38 -3.34 -2.52
N THR A 328 -8.74 -2.19 -3.07
CA THR A 328 -7.77 -1.16 -3.47
C THR A 328 -8.04 0.13 -2.72
N VAL A 329 -6.99 0.81 -2.28
CA VAL A 329 -7.07 2.06 -1.53
C VAL A 329 -6.29 3.14 -2.25
N LEU A 330 -6.97 4.23 -2.59
CA LEU A 330 -6.42 5.34 -3.36
C LEU A 330 -5.35 6.12 -2.57
N LEU A 331 -4.48 6.81 -3.31
CA LEU A 331 -3.37 7.60 -2.78
C LEU A 331 -3.81 8.51 -1.62
N GLY A 332 -3.09 8.46 -0.51
CA GLY A 332 -3.30 9.36 0.64
C GLY A 332 -4.55 9.09 1.48
N VAL A 333 -5.36 8.07 1.15
CA VAL A 333 -6.59 7.77 1.90
C VAL A 333 -6.27 7.32 3.33
N GLN A 334 -7.09 7.79 4.26
CA GLN A 334 -7.04 7.43 5.68
C GLN A 334 -8.22 6.51 6.02
N ILE A 335 -7.93 5.26 6.40
CA ILE A 335 -8.91 4.32 6.93
C ILE A 335 -8.79 4.34 8.46
N GLY A 336 -9.90 4.60 9.15
CA GLY A 336 -9.99 4.62 10.60
C GLY A 336 -9.69 3.28 11.27
N ALA A 337 -9.78 3.26 12.59
CA ALA A 337 -9.61 2.06 13.41
C ALA A 337 -10.87 1.19 13.41
N GLY A 338 -10.71 -0.13 13.51
CA GLY A 338 -11.82 -1.07 13.60
C GLY A 338 -12.68 -1.14 12.34
N CYS A 339 -12.19 -0.68 11.19
CA CYS A 339 -12.92 -0.75 9.92
C CYS A 339 -12.92 -2.18 9.35
N LEU A 340 -13.94 -2.51 8.56
CA LEU A 340 -13.97 -3.72 7.74
C LEU A 340 -14.23 -3.30 6.30
N ILE A 341 -13.20 -3.35 5.46
CA ILE A 341 -13.34 -3.14 4.02
C ILE A 341 -13.57 -4.51 3.39
N HIS A 342 -14.71 -4.70 2.72
CA HIS A 342 -15.02 -5.97 2.06
C HIS A 342 -14.13 -6.20 0.84
N ASN A 343 -14.06 -7.48 0.45
CA ASN A 343 -13.31 -7.93 -0.71
C ASN A 343 -13.74 -7.16 -1.98
N GLY A 344 -12.76 -6.80 -2.81
CA GLY A 344 -12.96 -6.10 -4.07
C GLY A 344 -13.44 -4.65 -3.93
N ALA A 345 -13.55 -4.09 -2.73
CA ALA A 345 -13.95 -2.70 -2.57
C ALA A 345 -12.85 -1.74 -3.08
N HIS A 346 -13.28 -0.65 -3.72
CA HIS A 346 -12.42 0.44 -4.16
C HIS A 346 -12.61 1.66 -3.25
N ILE A 347 -11.60 1.99 -2.45
CA ILE A 347 -11.67 3.06 -1.46
C ILE A 347 -10.99 4.30 -2.01
N SER A 348 -11.79 5.27 -2.44
CA SER A 348 -11.34 6.55 -3.02
C SER A 348 -11.39 7.73 -2.04
N ALA A 349 -11.93 7.54 -0.83
CA ALA A 349 -12.07 8.59 0.17
C ALA A 349 -11.92 8.02 1.59
N ASN A 350 -11.51 8.89 2.53
CA ASN A 350 -11.31 8.53 3.93
C ASN A 350 -12.51 7.80 4.53
N VAL A 351 -12.23 6.83 5.40
CA VAL A 351 -13.22 5.98 6.08
C VAL A 351 -13.10 6.24 7.58
N ALA A 352 -14.20 6.57 8.23
CA ALA A 352 -14.21 6.81 9.67
C ALA A 352 -14.06 5.50 10.45
N ASP A 353 -13.66 5.61 11.72
CA ASP A 353 -13.56 4.47 12.63
C ASP A 353 -14.84 3.62 12.66
N ASN A 354 -14.70 2.33 12.95
CA ASN A 354 -15.79 1.37 13.12
C ASN A 354 -16.78 1.38 11.93
N THR A 355 -16.26 1.53 10.72
CA THR A 355 -17.07 1.53 9.49
C THR A 355 -16.83 0.25 8.70
N ILE A 356 -17.92 -0.38 8.27
CA ILE A 356 -17.92 -1.44 7.25
C ILE A 356 -18.11 -0.76 5.89
N VAL A 357 -17.23 -1.03 4.94
CA VAL A 357 -17.40 -0.64 3.54
C VAL A 357 -17.65 -1.88 2.71
N ASP A 358 -18.81 -1.97 2.08
CA ASP A 358 -19.13 -3.12 1.23
C ASP A 358 -18.44 -3.03 -0.15
N ALA A 359 -18.56 -4.09 -0.95
CA ALA A 359 -17.95 -4.16 -2.27
C ALA A 359 -18.47 -3.08 -3.25
N GLN A 360 -19.62 -2.47 -2.96
CA GLN A 360 -20.22 -1.40 -3.75
C GLN A 360 -19.81 0.00 -3.23
N GLY A 361 -18.94 0.05 -2.21
CA GLY A 361 -18.48 1.29 -1.60
C GLY A 361 -19.47 1.89 -0.59
N ARG A 362 -20.58 1.20 -0.28
CA ARG A 362 -21.56 1.67 0.72
C ARG A 362 -21.00 1.49 2.12
N ARG A 363 -21.34 2.43 3.01
CA ARG A 363 -20.76 2.54 4.34
C ARG A 363 -21.81 2.23 5.41
N HIS A 364 -21.45 1.39 6.36
CA HIS A 364 -22.28 0.98 7.48
C HIS A 364 -21.49 1.13 8.77
N LEU A 365 -22.15 1.41 9.89
CA LEU A 365 -21.50 1.30 11.19
C LEU A 365 -21.30 -0.18 11.52
N ARG A 366 -20.13 -0.51 12.07
CA ARG A 366 -19.73 -1.84 12.51
C ARG A 366 -20.36 -2.19 13.85
#